data_AF-A0A917WU71-F1
#
_entry.id   AF-A0A917WU71-F1
#
_cell.length_a   1.000
_cell.length_b   1.000
_cell.length_c   1.000
_cell.angle_alpha   90.00
_cell.angle_beta   90.00
_cell.angle_gamma   90.00
#
_symmetry.space_group_name_H-M   'P 1'
#
loop_
_entity.id
_entity.type
_entity.pdbx_description
1 polymer ?
#
loop_
_entity_poly.entity_id
_entity_poly.type
_entity_poly.pdbx_seq_one_letter_code
_entity_poly.pdbx_strand_id
1 'polypeptide(L)'
;MGYTTEFTGRVTVVPPLGPDTVQRLAGWAGTRHEDPGLPGHWCHWVAFDDGATIGWDGAEKFYAAELWLAHVIEHLLPPGHVVDGTIEAEGEEPGDEWRIEVRDNVVHVVQRTVEPEYDEVDPADIEDWGERQWAAYAAKTRHDVVYVIRDGARHEVDGIG
;
A
#
# COMPACT_ATOMS: atom_id res chain seq x y z
N MET A 1 -16.02 11.02 -8.99
CA MET A 1 -14.77 11.62 -8.51
C MET A 1 -13.79 10.49 -8.31
N GLY A 2 -12.54 10.67 -8.65
CA GLY A 2 -11.57 9.59 -8.59
C GLY A 2 -10.31 10.09 -7.90
N TYR A 3 -9.85 9.31 -6.94
CA TYR A 3 -8.65 9.53 -6.16
C TYR A 3 -7.40 9.18 -6.97
N THR A 4 -6.42 10.09 -7.04
CA THR A 4 -5.13 9.83 -7.71
C THR A 4 -4.11 9.33 -6.69
N THR A 5 -3.23 8.43 -7.14
CA THR A 5 -2.12 7.91 -6.34
C THR A 5 -0.82 7.96 -7.13
N GLU A 6 0.27 8.27 -6.45
CA GLU A 6 1.62 8.17 -7.00
C GLU A 6 2.47 7.23 -6.15
N PHE A 7 3.26 6.37 -6.79
CA PHE A 7 4.20 5.47 -6.13
C PHE A 7 5.59 5.66 -6.71
N THR A 8 6.58 5.90 -5.85
CA THR A 8 7.97 6.08 -6.23
C THR A 8 8.86 5.04 -5.57
N GLY A 9 9.71 4.39 -6.37
CA GLY A 9 10.60 3.33 -5.91
C GLY A 9 10.19 1.95 -6.41
N ARG A 10 10.94 0.93 -6.00
CA ARG A 10 10.74 -0.48 -6.36
C ARG A 10 11.22 -1.37 -5.23
N VAL A 11 10.66 -2.57 -5.13
CA VAL A 11 11.21 -3.64 -4.31
C VAL A 11 12.10 -4.54 -5.16
N THR A 12 13.16 -5.03 -4.56
CA THR A 12 14.08 -6.01 -5.15
C THR A 12 13.56 -7.43 -4.99
N VAL A 13 13.91 -8.31 -5.92
CA VAL A 13 13.56 -9.73 -5.87
C VAL A 13 14.81 -10.57 -6.11
N VAL A 14 15.14 -11.45 -5.16
CA VAL A 14 16.35 -12.27 -5.19
C VAL A 14 16.02 -13.74 -4.94
N PRO A 15 16.34 -14.68 -5.86
CA PRO A 15 16.85 -14.43 -7.21
C PRO A 15 15.83 -13.69 -8.09
N PRO A 16 16.23 -13.13 -9.25
CA PRO A 16 15.29 -12.49 -10.17
C PRO A 16 14.19 -13.44 -10.67
N LEU A 17 13.01 -12.89 -10.92
CA LEU A 17 11.87 -13.63 -11.47
C LEU A 17 12.18 -14.21 -12.85
N GLY A 18 11.81 -15.47 -13.05
CA GLY A 18 11.86 -16.09 -14.37
C GLY A 18 10.83 -15.50 -15.35
N PRO A 19 11.04 -15.64 -16.68
CA PRO A 19 10.19 -15.04 -17.71
C PRO A 19 8.70 -15.38 -17.58
N ASP A 20 8.36 -16.61 -17.19
CA ASP A 20 6.97 -17.04 -17.02
C ASP A 20 6.28 -16.28 -15.87
N THR A 21 7.01 -16.02 -14.78
CA THR A 21 6.45 -15.28 -13.63
C THR A 21 6.29 -13.80 -13.97
N VAL A 22 7.26 -13.22 -14.69
CA VAL A 22 7.17 -11.85 -15.23
C VAL A 22 5.93 -11.70 -16.12
N GLN A 23 5.69 -12.65 -17.03
CA GLN A 23 4.52 -12.63 -17.90
C GLN A 23 3.20 -12.78 -17.13
N ARG A 24 3.16 -13.64 -16.11
CA ARG A 24 1.97 -13.77 -15.26
C ARG A 24 1.66 -12.48 -14.49
N LEU A 25 2.69 -11.83 -13.92
CA LEU A 25 2.52 -10.56 -13.22
C LEU A 25 2.01 -9.47 -14.16
N ALA A 26 2.61 -9.34 -15.35
CA ALA A 26 2.15 -8.41 -16.38
C ALA A 26 0.70 -8.71 -16.82
N GLY A 27 0.32 -9.99 -16.88
CA GLY A 27 -1.05 -10.42 -17.15
C GLY A 27 -2.02 -9.93 -16.08
N TRP A 28 -1.66 -10.04 -14.79
CA TRP A 28 -2.48 -9.49 -13.70
C TRP A 28 -2.62 -7.97 -13.78
N ALA A 29 -1.56 -7.27 -14.15
CA ALA A 29 -1.61 -5.81 -14.24
C ALA A 29 -2.48 -5.31 -15.41
N GLY A 30 -2.49 -6.04 -16.52
CA GLY A 30 -3.21 -5.66 -17.73
C GLY A 30 -4.70 -6.03 -17.76
N THR A 31 -5.26 -6.65 -16.72
CA THR A 31 -6.64 -7.17 -16.74
C THR A 31 -7.43 -6.79 -15.50
N ARG A 32 -8.74 -6.55 -15.70
CA ARG A 32 -9.69 -6.41 -14.60
C ARG A 32 -9.99 -7.76 -13.98
N HIS A 33 -9.93 -7.82 -12.66
CA HIS A 33 -10.27 -8.97 -11.84
C HIS A 33 -11.67 -8.79 -11.24
N GLU A 34 -12.51 -9.82 -11.34
CA GLU A 34 -13.87 -9.83 -10.76
C GLU A 34 -13.98 -10.77 -9.55
N ASP A 35 -12.90 -11.50 -9.22
CA ASP A 35 -12.89 -12.42 -8.09
C ASP A 35 -12.85 -11.62 -6.77
N PRO A 36 -13.86 -11.76 -5.90
CA PRO A 36 -13.88 -11.07 -4.61
C PRO A 36 -12.82 -11.56 -3.63
N GLY A 37 -12.15 -12.68 -3.91
CA GLY A 37 -11.01 -13.17 -3.14
C GLY A 37 -9.69 -12.45 -3.46
N LEU A 38 -9.67 -11.59 -4.48
CA LEU A 38 -8.51 -10.77 -4.83
C LEU A 38 -8.55 -9.41 -4.11
N PRO A 39 -7.38 -8.77 -3.90
CA PRO A 39 -7.32 -7.49 -3.17
C PRO A 39 -8.13 -6.34 -3.77
N GLY A 40 -8.41 -6.40 -5.08
CA GLY A 40 -9.21 -5.42 -5.78
C GLY A 40 -9.41 -5.78 -7.25
N HIS A 41 -9.93 -4.82 -8.02
CA HIS A 41 -10.20 -5.05 -9.44
C HIS A 41 -8.96 -4.93 -10.34
N TRP A 42 -7.95 -4.17 -9.93
CA TRP A 42 -6.79 -3.88 -10.76
C TRP A 42 -5.53 -4.00 -9.93
N CYS A 43 -4.60 -4.84 -10.40
CA CYS A 43 -3.23 -4.84 -9.94
C CYS A 43 -2.44 -3.87 -10.83
N HIS A 44 -1.50 -3.12 -10.28
CA HIS A 44 -0.61 -2.23 -11.04
C HIS A 44 0.86 -2.46 -10.68
N TRP A 45 1.17 -3.61 -10.07
CA TRP A 45 2.53 -4.07 -9.89
C TRP A 45 3.01 -4.81 -11.12
N VAL A 46 4.18 -4.42 -11.62
CA VAL A 46 4.86 -5.08 -12.74
C VAL A 46 6.32 -5.33 -12.40
N ALA A 47 6.91 -6.35 -13.03
CA ALA A 47 8.33 -6.61 -12.90
C ALA A 47 9.14 -5.73 -13.86
N PHE A 48 10.31 -5.29 -13.41
CA PHE A 48 11.30 -4.58 -14.20
C PHE A 48 12.66 -5.28 -14.13
N ASP A 49 13.64 -4.75 -14.86
CA ASP A 49 15.06 -5.12 -14.76
C ASP A 49 15.26 -6.65 -14.88
N ASP A 50 14.63 -7.24 -15.90
CA ASP A 50 14.63 -8.68 -16.18
C ASP A 50 14.17 -9.53 -14.99
N GLY A 51 13.19 -9.03 -14.22
CA GLY A 51 12.60 -9.71 -13.08
C GLY A 51 13.31 -9.44 -11.75
N ALA A 52 14.33 -8.59 -11.73
CA ALA A 52 15.08 -8.28 -10.50
C ALA A 52 14.35 -7.30 -9.57
N THR A 53 13.36 -6.55 -10.07
CA THR A 53 12.58 -5.62 -9.26
C THR A 53 11.09 -5.66 -9.59
N ILE A 54 10.25 -5.25 -8.65
CA ILE A 54 8.80 -5.03 -8.84
C ILE A 54 8.50 -3.57 -8.47
N GLY A 55 7.69 -2.90 -9.30
CA GLY A 55 7.28 -1.52 -9.07
C GLY A 55 5.96 -1.19 -9.76
N TRP A 56 5.49 0.03 -9.52
CA TRP A 56 4.24 0.53 -10.07
C TRP A 56 4.37 0.82 -11.57
N ASP A 57 3.30 0.55 -12.33
CA ASP A 57 3.24 0.75 -13.78
C ASP A 57 2.89 2.19 -14.20
N GLY A 58 2.57 3.07 -13.24
CA GLY A 58 2.19 4.47 -13.49
C GLY A 58 0.69 4.70 -13.70
N ALA A 59 -0.17 3.72 -13.42
CA ALA A 59 -1.62 3.88 -13.57
C ALA A 59 -2.22 4.84 -12.54
N GLU A 60 -2.97 5.86 -13.00
CA GLU A 60 -3.55 6.96 -12.21
C GLU A 60 -4.13 6.58 -10.84
N LYS A 61 -4.73 5.40 -10.71
CA LYS A 61 -5.39 4.93 -9.48
C LYS A 61 -4.97 3.51 -9.15
N PHE A 62 -4.45 3.30 -7.95
CA PHE A 62 -4.11 1.96 -7.47
C PHE A 62 -4.64 1.69 -6.06
N TYR A 63 -5.90 1.24 -6.01
CA TYR A 63 -6.52 0.83 -4.76
C TYR A 63 -5.89 -0.46 -4.22
N ALA A 64 -5.75 -0.53 -2.90
CA ALA A 64 -5.22 -1.70 -2.19
C ALA A 64 -3.83 -2.14 -2.68
N ALA A 65 -2.97 -1.19 -3.07
CA ALA A 65 -1.64 -1.45 -3.62
C ALA A 65 -0.79 -2.34 -2.69
N GLU A 66 -0.81 -2.10 -1.39
CA GLU A 66 -0.11 -2.90 -0.37
C GLU A 66 -0.63 -4.34 -0.28
N LEU A 67 -1.95 -4.53 -0.39
CA LEU A 67 -2.58 -5.85 -0.35
C LEU A 67 -2.27 -6.61 -1.65
N TRP A 68 -2.27 -5.93 -2.78
CA TRP A 68 -1.83 -6.48 -4.05
C TRP A 68 -0.36 -6.89 -4.02
N LEU A 69 0.53 -6.11 -3.39
CA LEU A 69 1.95 -6.47 -3.30
C LEU A 69 2.13 -7.73 -2.46
N ALA A 70 1.46 -7.81 -1.31
CA ALA A 70 1.46 -9.00 -0.47
C ALA A 70 0.92 -10.22 -1.24
N HIS A 71 -0.19 -10.06 -1.96
CA HIS A 71 -0.80 -11.13 -2.76
C HIS A 71 0.13 -11.64 -3.87
N VAL A 72 0.88 -10.74 -4.54
CA VAL A 72 1.90 -11.11 -5.52
C VAL A 72 2.99 -11.95 -4.85
N ILE A 73 3.54 -11.49 -3.72
CA ILE A 73 4.60 -12.20 -2.99
C ILE A 73 4.12 -13.58 -2.51
N GLU A 74 2.91 -13.69 -1.98
CA GLU A 74 2.37 -14.92 -1.38
C GLU A 74 1.95 -15.96 -2.41
N HIS A 75 1.37 -15.54 -3.55
CA HIS A 75 0.68 -16.46 -4.46
C HIS A 75 1.25 -16.51 -5.87
N LEU A 76 1.99 -15.49 -6.30
CA LEU A 76 2.56 -15.46 -7.64
C LEU A 76 4.00 -15.98 -7.66
N LEU A 77 4.80 -15.56 -6.68
CA LEU A 77 6.24 -15.83 -6.62
C LEU A 77 6.54 -17.31 -6.35
N PRO A 78 7.46 -17.94 -7.09
CA PRO A 78 7.92 -19.28 -6.76
C PRO A 78 8.67 -19.31 -5.41
N PRO A 79 8.67 -20.45 -4.70
CA PRO A 79 9.45 -20.59 -3.46
C PRO A 79 10.94 -20.24 -3.66
N GLY A 80 11.55 -19.68 -2.62
CA GLY A 80 12.98 -19.35 -2.60
C GLY A 80 13.35 -17.96 -3.10
N HIS A 81 12.36 -17.13 -3.46
CA HIS A 81 12.56 -15.70 -3.71
C HIS A 81 12.43 -14.92 -2.39
N VAL A 82 13.26 -13.90 -2.25
CA VAL A 82 13.24 -12.93 -1.17
C VAL A 82 12.98 -11.57 -1.79
N VAL A 83 12.00 -10.87 -1.25
CA VAL A 83 11.59 -9.52 -1.65
C VAL A 83 11.89 -8.57 -0.52
N ASP A 84 12.62 -7.51 -0.84
CA ASP A 84 12.99 -6.45 0.09
C ASP A 84 12.97 -5.10 -0.62
N GLY A 85 12.64 -4.05 0.13
CA GLY A 85 12.81 -2.68 -0.33
C GLY A 85 11.70 -1.76 0.14
N THR A 86 11.63 -0.60 -0.48
CA THR A 86 10.77 0.49 -0.04
C THR A 86 10.19 1.21 -1.24
N ILE A 87 8.90 1.49 -1.16
CA ILE A 87 8.14 2.27 -2.13
C ILE A 87 7.47 3.39 -1.36
N GLU A 88 7.80 4.63 -1.70
CA GLU A 88 7.12 5.82 -1.20
C GLU A 88 5.80 5.98 -1.97
N ALA A 89 4.77 6.44 -1.30
CA ALA A 89 3.45 6.61 -1.88
C ALA A 89 2.78 7.91 -1.40
N GLU A 90 2.05 8.54 -2.31
CA GLU A 90 1.34 9.78 -2.08
C GLU A 90 -0.05 9.73 -2.71
N GLY A 91 -1.00 10.34 -2.01
CA GLY A 91 -2.38 10.50 -2.37
C GLY A 91 -2.72 11.81 -3.08
N GLU A 92 -4.01 12.07 -3.25
CA GLU A 92 -4.50 13.34 -3.81
C GLU A 92 -4.48 14.48 -2.78
N GLU A 93 -4.74 14.16 -1.52
CA GLU A 93 -4.84 15.15 -0.45
C GLU A 93 -3.46 15.49 0.14
N PRO A 94 -3.16 16.77 0.42
CA PRO A 94 -1.92 17.15 1.07
C PRO A 94 -1.74 16.43 2.41
N GLY A 95 -0.65 15.65 2.53
CA GLY A 95 -0.34 14.88 3.74
C GLY A 95 -0.84 13.43 3.73
N ASP A 96 -1.56 13.00 2.69
CA ASP A 96 -1.81 11.58 2.42
C ASP A 96 -0.54 10.93 1.87
N GLU A 97 0.44 10.78 2.74
CA GLU A 97 1.72 10.17 2.45
C GLU A 97 1.86 8.87 3.26
N TRP A 98 2.28 7.81 2.59
CA TRP A 98 2.62 6.55 3.25
C TRP A 98 3.78 5.87 2.55
N ARG A 99 4.29 4.83 3.20
CA ARG A 99 5.40 4.05 2.68
C ARG A 99 5.11 2.58 2.77
N ILE A 100 5.35 1.86 1.70
CA ILE A 100 5.30 0.39 1.66
C ILE A 100 6.73 -0.11 1.82
N GLU A 101 6.97 -0.87 2.87
CA GLU A 101 8.24 -1.53 3.13
C GLU A 101 8.05 -3.02 3.04
N VAL A 102 8.89 -3.70 2.25
CA VAL A 102 8.93 -5.15 2.24
C VAL A 102 10.22 -5.59 2.90
N ARG A 103 10.11 -6.50 3.86
CA ARG A 103 11.22 -7.06 4.63
C ARG A 103 11.06 -8.57 4.71
N ASP A 104 11.99 -9.32 4.13
CA ASP A 104 11.95 -10.79 4.11
C ASP A 104 10.57 -11.33 3.65
N ASN A 105 10.06 -10.81 2.54
CA ASN A 105 8.72 -11.12 1.98
C ASN A 105 7.51 -10.65 2.80
N VAL A 106 7.71 -9.94 3.92
CA VAL A 106 6.62 -9.39 4.73
C VAL A 106 6.39 -7.93 4.34
N VAL A 107 5.15 -7.61 3.96
CA VAL A 107 4.76 -6.24 3.60
C VAL A 107 4.34 -5.48 4.86
N HIS A 108 4.96 -4.34 5.07
CA HIS A 108 4.64 -3.34 6.07
C HIS A 108 4.20 -2.06 5.39
N VAL A 109 3.26 -1.36 6.02
CA VAL A 109 2.83 -0.03 5.59
C VAL A 109 3.02 0.93 6.74
N VAL A 110 3.77 1.99 6.52
CA VAL A 110 3.94 3.09 7.46
C VAL A 110 3.08 4.25 6.98
N GLN A 111 2.01 4.57 7.70
CA GLN A 111 1.24 5.78 7.47
C GLN A 111 1.83 6.94 8.27
N ARG A 112 2.26 8.00 7.58
CA ARG A 112 2.89 9.17 8.20
C ARG A 112 1.92 9.88 9.15
N THR A 113 0.67 9.95 8.75
CA THR A 113 -0.40 10.60 9.52
C THR A 113 -1.66 9.74 9.43
N VAL A 114 -2.27 9.46 10.58
CA VAL A 114 -3.58 8.83 10.69
C VAL A 114 -4.48 9.76 11.48
N GLU A 115 -5.37 10.43 10.76
CA GLU A 115 -6.34 11.33 11.32
C GLU A 115 -7.55 10.55 11.89
N PRO A 116 -8.13 11.00 13.02
CA PRO A 116 -9.37 10.41 13.50
C PRO A 116 -10.53 10.77 12.56
N GLU A 117 -11.61 9.98 12.59
CA GLU A 117 -12.85 10.41 11.93
C GLU A 117 -13.40 11.65 12.66
N TYR A 118 -13.95 12.62 11.94
CA TYR A 118 -14.46 13.85 12.56
C TYR A 118 -15.50 13.56 13.66
N ASP A 119 -16.41 12.62 13.41
CA ASP A 119 -17.44 12.21 14.37
C ASP A 119 -16.88 11.53 15.64
N GLU A 120 -15.67 10.97 15.59
CA GLU A 120 -14.98 10.44 16.78
C GLU A 120 -14.45 11.54 17.70
N VAL A 121 -14.30 12.75 17.17
CA VAL A 121 -13.87 13.94 17.91
C VAL A 121 -15.10 14.71 18.41
N ASP A 122 -15.99 15.08 17.49
CA ASP A 122 -17.24 15.79 17.77
C ASP A 122 -18.19 15.60 16.56
N PRO A 123 -19.43 15.12 16.76
CA PRO A 123 -20.38 14.91 15.67
C PRO A 123 -20.99 16.21 15.10
N ALA A 124 -20.65 17.38 15.65
CA ALA A 124 -21.04 18.66 15.06
C ALA A 124 -20.36 18.90 13.72
N ASP A 125 -20.99 19.69 12.85
CA ASP A 125 -20.41 20.08 11.56
C ASP A 125 -19.03 20.71 11.77
N ILE A 126 -18.04 20.28 10.99
CA ILE A 126 -16.66 20.77 11.09
C ILE A 126 -16.56 22.28 10.83
N GLU A 127 -17.51 22.85 10.08
CA GLU A 127 -17.58 24.29 9.85
C GLU A 127 -17.89 25.08 11.13
N ASP A 128 -18.52 24.43 12.13
CA ASP A 128 -18.86 25.01 13.43
C ASP A 128 -17.79 24.74 14.51
N TRP A 129 -16.72 24.02 14.19
CA TRP A 129 -15.67 23.68 15.14
C TRP A 129 -14.87 24.90 15.58
N GLY A 130 -14.75 25.07 16.89
CA GLY A 130 -13.85 26.02 17.53
C GLY A 130 -12.50 25.40 17.88
N GLU A 131 -11.64 26.24 18.49
CA GLU A 131 -10.27 25.88 18.89
C GLU A 131 -10.18 24.58 19.71
N ARG A 132 -11.18 24.31 20.54
CA ARG A 132 -11.21 23.11 21.39
C ARG A 132 -11.35 21.82 20.58
N GLN A 133 -12.24 21.80 19.58
CA GLN A 133 -12.45 20.62 18.74
C GLN A 133 -11.23 20.37 17.85
N TRP A 134 -10.69 21.42 17.24
CA TRP A 134 -9.44 21.33 16.48
C TRP A 134 -8.25 20.88 17.33
N ALA A 135 -8.14 21.35 18.57
CA ALA A 135 -7.13 20.86 19.51
C ALA A 135 -7.33 19.37 19.88
N ALA A 136 -8.58 18.93 20.03
CA ALA A 136 -8.90 17.53 20.30
C ALA A 136 -8.61 16.63 19.09
N TYR A 137 -8.91 17.10 17.88
CA TYR A 137 -8.58 16.44 16.62
C TYR A 137 -7.08 16.26 16.48
N ALA A 138 -6.31 17.35 16.59
CA ALA A 138 -4.85 17.32 16.52
C ALA A 138 -4.22 16.42 17.60
N ALA A 139 -4.80 16.38 18.81
CA ALA A 139 -4.34 15.50 19.88
C ALA A 139 -4.65 14.01 19.64
N LYS A 140 -5.60 13.69 18.76
CA LYS A 140 -5.98 12.33 18.37
C LYS A 140 -5.30 11.88 17.08
N THR A 141 -4.84 12.80 16.24
CA THR A 141 -4.01 12.49 15.07
C THR A 141 -2.77 11.72 15.50
N ARG A 142 -2.57 10.56 14.87
CA ARG A 142 -1.43 9.67 15.13
C ARG A 142 -0.42 9.82 13.99
N HIS A 143 0.84 9.56 14.29
CA HIS A 143 1.93 9.62 13.32
C HIS A 143 2.73 8.33 13.30
N ASP A 144 3.33 8.03 12.14
CA ASP A 144 4.20 6.88 11.91
C ASP A 144 3.56 5.54 12.34
N VAL A 145 2.27 5.37 12.03
CA VAL A 145 1.52 4.17 12.39
C VAL A 145 1.89 3.04 11.42
N VAL A 146 2.24 1.89 11.97
CA VAL A 146 2.73 0.76 11.19
C VAL A 146 1.66 -0.32 11.12
N TYR A 147 1.41 -0.80 9.91
CA TYR A 147 0.59 -1.97 9.63
C TYR A 147 1.46 -3.07 9.04
N VAL A 148 1.20 -4.32 9.41
CA VAL A 148 1.70 -5.49 8.68
C VAL A 148 0.56 -6.09 7.86
N ILE A 149 0.84 -6.48 6.62
CA ILE A 149 -0.14 -7.15 5.77
C ILE A 149 -0.04 -8.65 5.99
N ARG A 150 -1.13 -9.26 6.44
CA ARG A 150 -1.25 -10.71 6.66
C ARG A 150 -2.66 -11.16 6.36
N ASP A 151 -2.78 -12.33 5.74
CA ASP A 151 -4.08 -12.95 5.40
C ASP A 151 -4.99 -11.99 4.60
N GLY A 152 -4.40 -11.21 3.70
CA GLY A 152 -5.12 -10.24 2.85
C GLY A 152 -5.65 -9.01 3.60
N ALA A 153 -5.20 -8.73 4.83
CA ALA A 153 -5.66 -7.60 5.63
C ALA A 153 -4.52 -6.83 6.30
N ARG A 154 -4.78 -5.56 6.63
CA ARG A 154 -3.89 -4.71 7.45
C ARG A 154 -4.06 -5.05 8.93
N HIS A 155 -2.96 -5.25 9.64
CA HIS A 155 -2.93 -5.42 11.10
C HIS A 155 -2.00 -4.37 11.70
N GLU A 156 -2.53 -3.47 12.55
CA GLU A 156 -1.71 -2.46 13.24
C GLU A 156 -0.70 -3.15 14.17
N VAL A 157 0.54 -2.67 14.21
CA VAL A 157 1.61 -3.18 15.07
C VAL A 157 2.34 -2.06 15.78
N ASP A 158 2.79 -2.34 17.01
CA ASP A 158 3.57 -1.40 17.82
C ASP A 158 4.98 -1.22 17.23
N GLY A 159 5.12 -0.28 16.29
CA GLY A 159 6.39 0.11 15.68
C GLY A 159 7.09 -1.00 14.89
N ILE A 160 8.12 -0.61 14.13
CA ILE A 160 8.97 -1.57 13.44
C ILE A 160 10.09 -1.96 14.39
N GLY A 161 9.99 -3.14 15.00
CA GLY A 161 11.05 -3.75 15.81
C GLY A 161 12.35 -4.00 15.05
#